data_AF-A0A970PBG0-F1
#
_entry.id   AF-A0A970PBG0-F1
#
_cell.length_a   1.000
_cell.length_b   1.000
_cell.length_c   1.000
_cell.angle_alpha   90.00
_cell.angle_beta   90.00
_cell.angle_gamma   90.00
#
_symmetry.space_group_name_H-M   'P 1'
#
loop_
_entity.id
_entity.type
_entity.pdbx_description
1 polymer ?
#
loop_
_entity_poly.entity_id
_entity_poly.type
_entity_poly.pdbx_seq_one_letter_code
_entity_poly.pdbx_strand_id
1 'polypeptide(L)'
;MKRTAARYCPLLPYLLAALPLLYLVLLLARHYVDVPVADQWLLVPMIDRAFRGELTFTDLHSAQYEHRMLFPRLIMIGLALITDWNTGYEIAVTVILAVGTLLALLYQTRLTQQDTGWSRFRWHMPVLALMVFSLGQGENWFCGWQLQFPLTVLSVVLGFTLLSRPEWSLWRYLGAIALGGVATYSLGNGPLYWPLAIALAAVMPWRP
;
A
#
# COMPACT_ATOMS: atom_id res chain seq x y z
N MET A 1 29.32 -32.50 25.41
CA MET A 1 28.74 -31.97 24.15
C MET A 1 28.67 -30.45 24.22
N LYS A 2 29.58 -29.75 23.53
CA LYS A 2 29.54 -28.28 23.42
C LYS A 2 28.41 -27.91 22.46
N ARG A 3 27.32 -27.31 22.95
CA ARG A 3 26.31 -26.68 22.10
C ARG A 3 26.99 -25.51 21.39
N THR A 4 27.33 -25.67 20.12
CA THR A 4 27.67 -24.57 19.21
C THR A 4 26.43 -23.70 19.08
N ALA A 5 26.29 -22.72 19.96
CA ALA A 5 25.30 -21.67 19.81
C ALA A 5 25.70 -20.86 18.57
N ALA A 6 25.02 -21.12 17.45
CA ALA A 6 25.13 -20.27 16.27
C ALA A 6 24.94 -18.82 16.72
N ARG A 7 25.97 -17.98 16.52
CA ARG A 7 25.87 -16.55 16.84
C ARG A 7 24.78 -15.98 15.95
N TYR A 8 23.63 -15.67 16.54
CA TYR A 8 22.57 -14.94 15.87
C TYR A 8 23.14 -13.62 15.36
N CYS A 9 23.28 -13.46 14.05
CA CYS A 9 23.60 -12.18 13.46
C CYS A 9 22.30 -11.36 13.42
N PRO A 10 22.12 -10.35 14.29
CA PRO A 10 20.85 -9.62 14.38
C PRO A 10 20.53 -8.83 13.11
N LEU A 11 21.52 -8.61 12.24
CA LEU A 11 21.44 -7.86 10.99
C LEU A 11 20.92 -8.69 9.81
N LEU A 12 21.08 -10.02 9.85
CA LEU A 12 20.74 -10.88 8.72
C LEU A 12 19.27 -10.76 8.26
N PRO A 13 18.25 -10.75 9.15
CA PRO A 13 16.86 -10.59 8.73
C PRO A 13 16.58 -9.25 8.04
N TYR A 14 17.25 -8.17 8.45
CA TYR A 14 17.12 -6.86 7.82
C TYR A 14 17.71 -6.85 6.41
N LEU A 15 18.89 -7.44 6.24
CA LEU A 15 19.52 -7.58 4.93
C LEU A 15 18.63 -8.41 3.99
N LEU A 16 18.11 -9.53 4.47
CA LEU A 16 17.21 -10.38 3.69
C LEU A 16 15.89 -9.68 3.35
N ALA A 17 15.36 -8.82 4.22
CA ALA A 17 14.16 -8.04 3.96
C ALA A 17 14.38 -6.92 2.92
N ALA A 18 15.61 -6.41 2.78
CA ALA A 18 15.93 -5.41 1.78
C ALA A 18 16.09 -6.01 0.36
N LEU A 19 16.51 -7.27 0.24
CA LEU A 19 16.81 -7.91 -1.04
C LEU A 19 15.63 -7.87 -2.06
N PRO A 20 14.38 -8.21 -1.70
CA PRO A 20 13.26 -8.20 -2.64
C PRO A 20 13.01 -6.81 -3.23
N LEU A 21 13.05 -5.78 -2.39
CA LEU A 21 12.88 -4.39 -2.82
C LEU A 21 14.01 -3.96 -3.76
N LEU A 22 15.26 -4.22 -3.38
CA LEU A 22 16.42 -3.85 -4.19
C LEU A 22 16.37 -4.54 -5.56
N TYR A 23 16.03 -5.82 -5.58
CA TYR A 23 15.90 -6.57 -6.83
C TYR A 23 14.76 -6.03 -7.69
N LEU A 24 13.59 -5.75 -7.10
CA LEU A 24 12.47 -5.13 -7.80
C LEU A 24 12.85 -3.78 -8.42
N VAL A 25 13.48 -2.89 -7.66
CA VAL A 25 13.90 -1.57 -8.15
C VAL A 25 14.92 -1.70 -9.30
N LEU A 26 15.89 -2.61 -9.18
CA LEU A 26 16.86 -2.88 -10.26
C LEU A 26 16.17 -3.41 -11.52
N LEU A 27 15.18 -4.29 -11.36
CA LEU A 27 14.42 -4.87 -12.46
C LEU A 27 13.59 -3.79 -13.17
N LEU A 28 12.90 -2.94 -12.41
CA LEU A 28 12.15 -1.80 -12.95
C LEU A 28 13.08 -0.82 -13.66
N ALA A 29 14.18 -0.41 -13.03
CA ALA A 29 15.14 0.52 -13.64
C ALA A 29 15.75 0.00 -14.96
N ARG A 30 15.88 -1.33 -15.11
CA ARG A 30 16.47 -1.94 -16.31
C ARG A 30 15.46 -2.19 -17.43
N HIS A 31 14.20 -2.48 -17.09
CA HIS A 31 13.21 -2.98 -18.03
C HIS A 31 12.00 -2.06 -18.23
N TYR A 32 11.91 -0.97 -17.46
CA TYR A 32 10.89 0.04 -17.64
C TYR A 32 10.99 0.69 -19.02
N VAL A 33 9.83 0.92 -19.63
CA VAL A 33 9.66 1.67 -20.87
C VAL A 33 8.50 2.63 -20.64
N ASP A 34 8.67 3.89 -21.06
CA ASP A 34 7.66 4.92 -20.88
C ASP A 34 6.52 4.80 -21.88
N VAL A 35 5.66 3.80 -21.68
CA VAL A 35 4.50 3.52 -22.52
C VAL A 35 3.37 3.01 -21.63
N PRO A 36 2.14 3.51 -21.79
CA PRO A 36 1.00 2.99 -21.03
C PRO A 36 0.70 1.53 -21.39
N VAL A 37 0.33 0.75 -20.37
CA VAL A 37 0.09 -0.70 -20.50
C VAL A 37 -1.35 -1.04 -20.15
N ALA A 38 -1.98 -1.90 -20.95
CA ALA A 38 -3.32 -2.46 -20.70
C ALA A 38 -4.36 -1.39 -20.30
N ASP A 39 -4.95 -1.50 -19.10
CA ASP A 39 -6.00 -0.60 -18.61
C ASP A 39 -5.55 0.85 -18.46
N GLN A 40 -4.24 1.11 -18.42
CA GLN A 40 -3.69 2.47 -18.32
C GLN A 40 -4.07 3.34 -19.53
N TRP A 41 -4.33 2.74 -20.70
CA TRP A 41 -4.86 3.45 -21.87
C TRP A 41 -6.24 4.09 -21.62
N LEU A 42 -7.00 3.59 -20.64
CA LEU A 42 -8.31 4.15 -20.29
C LEU A 42 -8.21 5.52 -19.60
N LEU A 43 -7.02 5.92 -19.13
CA LEU A 43 -6.78 7.27 -18.59
C LEU A 43 -6.67 8.35 -19.66
N VAL A 44 -6.31 8.01 -20.90
CA VAL A 44 -6.01 8.99 -21.97
C VAL A 44 -7.10 10.07 -22.08
N PRO A 45 -8.41 9.74 -22.16
CA PRO A 45 -9.44 10.77 -22.31
C PRO A 45 -9.55 11.68 -21.09
N MET A 46 -9.25 11.18 -19.89
CA MET A 46 -9.27 11.97 -18.66
C MET A 46 -8.06 12.90 -18.58
N ILE A 47 -6.89 12.39 -19.01
CA ILE A 47 -5.65 13.15 -19.05
C ILE A 47 -5.74 14.28 -20.09
N ASP A 48 -6.25 14.02 -21.30
CA ASP A 48 -6.47 15.05 -22.33
C ASP A 48 -7.39 16.17 -21.80
N ARG A 49 -8.50 15.82 -21.15
CA ARG A 49 -9.38 16.82 -20.50
C ARG A 49 -8.68 17.56 -19.37
N ALA A 50 -7.84 16.89 -18.59
CA ALA A 50 -7.07 17.52 -17.52
C ALA A 50 -6.09 18.57 -18.06
N PHE A 51 -5.36 18.27 -19.13
CA PHE A 51 -4.47 19.22 -19.80
C PHE A 51 -5.22 20.41 -20.43
N ARG A 52 -6.47 20.21 -20.86
CA ARG A 52 -7.35 21.28 -21.37
C ARG A 52 -8.02 22.12 -20.28
N GLY A 53 -7.89 21.74 -19.00
CA GLY A 53 -8.63 22.37 -17.90
C GLY A 53 -10.12 22.05 -17.87
N GLU A 54 -10.53 20.97 -18.54
CA GLU A 54 -11.93 20.53 -18.68
C GLU A 54 -12.27 19.33 -17.76
N LEU A 55 -11.33 18.90 -16.91
CA LEU A 55 -11.54 17.77 -16.01
C LEU A 55 -12.60 18.10 -14.96
N THR A 56 -13.65 17.29 -14.89
CA THR A 56 -14.72 17.45 -13.89
C THR A 56 -14.57 16.46 -12.74
N PHE A 57 -15.19 16.77 -11.60
CA PHE A 57 -15.29 15.80 -10.50
C PHE A 57 -16.04 14.53 -10.90
N THR A 58 -17.02 14.66 -11.79
CA THR A 58 -17.78 13.52 -12.34
C THR A 58 -16.87 12.56 -13.08
N ASP A 59 -15.89 13.07 -13.84
CA ASP A 59 -14.90 12.23 -14.53
C ASP A 59 -14.12 11.38 -13.50
N LEU A 60 -13.64 12.00 -12.43
CA LEU A 60 -12.87 11.34 -11.37
C LEU A 60 -13.68 10.28 -10.60
N HIS A 61 -14.92 10.60 -10.25
CA HIS A 61 -15.78 9.78 -9.37
C HIS A 61 -16.69 8.80 -10.13
N SER A 62 -16.69 8.84 -11.47
CA SER A 62 -17.43 7.91 -12.31
C SER A 62 -17.08 6.45 -11.99
N ALA A 63 -18.07 5.56 -12.02
CA ALA A 63 -17.82 4.13 -11.87
C ALA A 63 -17.10 3.59 -13.12
N GLN A 64 -16.10 2.74 -12.92
CA GLN A 64 -15.48 1.99 -14.00
C GLN A 64 -15.57 0.51 -13.68
N TYR A 65 -16.16 -0.23 -14.62
CA TYR A 65 -16.64 -1.60 -14.43
C TYR A 65 -17.66 -1.68 -13.29
N GLU A 66 -17.21 -1.75 -12.03
CA GLU A 66 -18.06 -2.00 -10.86
C GLU A 66 -17.67 -1.18 -9.62
N HIS A 67 -16.60 -0.40 -9.69
CA HIS A 67 -16.12 0.37 -8.54
C HIS A 67 -15.64 1.76 -8.92
N ARG A 68 -15.51 2.62 -7.89
CA ARG A 68 -15.10 4.01 -8.04
C ARG A 68 -13.65 4.12 -7.60
N MET A 69 -12.76 4.50 -8.51
CA MET A 69 -11.32 4.63 -8.28
C MET A 69 -10.92 6.10 -8.13
N LEU A 70 -11.62 6.84 -7.27
CA LEU A 70 -11.43 8.28 -7.09
C LEU A 70 -9.98 8.61 -6.70
N PHE A 71 -9.44 7.95 -5.67
CA PHE A 71 -8.10 8.26 -5.16
C PHE A 71 -6.98 7.81 -6.12
N PRO A 72 -7.01 6.59 -6.69
CA PRO A 72 -6.03 6.20 -7.70
C PRO A 72 -6.01 7.15 -8.89
N ARG A 73 -7.19 7.52 -9.44
CA ARG A 73 -7.28 8.45 -10.57
C ARG A 73 -6.76 9.84 -10.22
N LEU A 74 -7.08 10.34 -9.03
CA LEU A 74 -6.56 11.63 -8.57
C LEU A 74 -5.03 11.63 -8.55
N ILE A 75 -4.42 10.55 -8.05
CA ILE A 75 -2.96 10.39 -8.02
C ILE A 75 -2.41 10.28 -9.45
N MET A 76 -2.95 9.40 -10.29
CA MET A 76 -2.44 9.19 -11.66
C MET A 76 -2.55 10.45 -12.52
N ILE A 77 -3.70 11.13 -12.49
CA ILE A 77 -3.90 12.38 -13.26
C ILE A 77 -3.03 13.50 -12.68
N GLY A 78 -2.91 13.59 -11.35
CA GLY A 78 -2.01 14.55 -10.71
C GLY A 78 -0.56 14.35 -11.12
N LEU A 79 -0.09 13.10 -11.19
CA LEU A 79 1.23 12.76 -11.71
C LEU A 79 1.34 13.12 -13.19
N ALA A 80 0.35 12.75 -14.01
CA ALA A 80 0.36 13.04 -15.44
C ALA A 80 0.52 14.53 -15.73
N LEU A 81 -0.18 15.39 -15.00
CA LEU A 81 -0.11 16.85 -15.16
C LEU A 81 1.26 17.46 -14.81
N ILE A 82 2.00 16.86 -13.87
CA ILE A 82 3.30 17.40 -13.41
C ILE A 82 4.51 16.74 -14.09
N THR A 83 4.32 15.62 -14.78
CA THR A 83 5.40 14.84 -15.41
C THR A 83 5.23 14.67 -16.92
N ASP A 84 4.31 15.41 -17.54
CA ASP A 84 3.90 15.24 -18.94
C ASP A 84 3.52 13.78 -19.26
N TRP A 85 2.85 13.14 -18.29
CA TRP A 85 2.44 11.75 -18.30
C TRP A 85 3.55 10.72 -18.51
N ASN A 86 4.70 10.94 -17.86
CA ASN A 86 5.69 9.89 -17.70
C ASN A 86 5.20 8.81 -16.71
N THR A 87 4.97 7.60 -17.24
CA THR A 87 4.42 6.44 -16.52
C THR A 87 5.34 5.89 -15.42
N GLY A 88 6.63 6.23 -15.46
CA GLY A 88 7.64 5.78 -14.50
C GLY A 88 7.40 6.37 -13.11
N TYR A 89 6.79 7.56 -13.04
CA TYR A 89 6.39 8.15 -11.77
C TYR A 89 5.21 7.43 -11.14
N GLU A 90 4.27 6.92 -11.92
CA GLU A 90 3.16 6.09 -11.41
C GLU A 90 3.71 4.78 -10.84
N ILE A 91 4.66 4.14 -11.55
CA ILE A 91 5.38 2.95 -11.07
C ILE A 91 6.16 3.26 -9.78
N ALA A 92 6.87 4.39 -9.72
CA ALA A 92 7.59 4.80 -8.53
C ALA A 92 6.67 4.99 -7.33
N VAL A 93 5.49 5.61 -7.53
CA VAL A 93 4.47 5.75 -6.48
C VAL A 93 3.93 4.38 -6.04
N THR A 94 3.70 3.44 -6.95
CA THR A 94 3.33 2.05 -6.61
C THR A 94 4.37 1.41 -5.68
N VAL A 95 5.67 1.55 -5.99
CA VAL A 95 6.76 1.04 -5.15
C VAL A 95 6.79 1.74 -3.78
N ILE A 96 6.62 3.07 -3.74
CA ILE A 96 6.59 3.84 -2.49
C ILE A 96 5.42 3.39 -1.60
N LEU A 97 4.24 3.17 -2.16
CA LEU A 97 3.07 2.67 -1.43
C LEU A 97 3.29 1.25 -0.90
N ALA A 98 3.96 0.39 -1.68
CA ALA A 98 4.34 -0.95 -1.24
C ALA A 98 5.38 -0.89 -0.09
N VAL A 99 6.36 0.00 -0.16
CA VAL A 99 7.30 0.27 0.96
C VAL A 99 6.53 0.73 2.19
N GLY A 100 5.60 1.68 2.03
CA GLY A 100 4.71 2.12 3.11
C GLY A 100 3.93 0.96 3.73
N THR A 101 3.44 0.03 2.89
CA THR A 101 2.70 -1.16 3.35
C THR A 101 3.58 -2.06 4.19
N LEU A 102 4.81 -2.35 3.73
CA LEU A 102 5.76 -3.13 4.51
C LEU A 102 6.06 -2.45 5.85
N LEU A 103 6.34 -1.14 5.86
CA LEU A 103 6.62 -0.40 7.09
C LEU A 103 5.44 -0.41 8.06
N ALA A 104 4.20 -0.27 7.56
CA ALA A 104 3.00 -0.34 8.37
C ALA A 104 2.80 -1.74 8.99
N LEU A 105 3.04 -2.81 8.21
CA LEU A 105 2.98 -4.18 8.71
C LEU A 105 4.07 -4.44 9.77
N LEU A 106 5.31 -4.01 9.52
CA LEU A 106 6.42 -4.13 10.47
C LEU A 106 6.18 -3.34 11.76
N TYR A 107 5.52 -2.19 11.65
CA TYR A 107 5.12 -1.41 12.81
C TYR A 107 4.05 -2.14 13.62
N GLN A 108 3.02 -2.68 12.96
CA GLN A 108 1.98 -3.45 13.64
C GLN A 108 2.55 -4.71 14.31
N THR A 109 3.42 -5.47 13.65
CA THR A 109 4.05 -6.65 14.27
C THR A 109 4.91 -6.28 15.46
N ARG A 110 5.62 -5.14 15.42
CA ARG A 110 6.38 -4.64 16.57
C ARG A 110 5.48 -4.36 17.77
N LEU A 111 4.30 -3.77 17.57
CA LEU A 111 3.34 -3.52 18.66
C LEU A 111 2.85 -4.83 19.25
N THR A 112 2.42 -5.78 18.40
CA THR A 112 1.99 -7.11 18.85
C THR A 112 3.09 -7.84 19.62
N GLN A 113 4.35 -7.71 19.21
CA GLN A 113 5.49 -8.32 19.91
C GLN A 113 5.76 -7.71 21.29
N GLN A 114 5.47 -6.42 21.48
CA GLN A 114 5.58 -5.76 22.79
C GLN A 114 4.53 -6.30 23.76
N ASP A 115 3.30 -6.54 23.27
CA ASP A 115 2.19 -7.02 24.09
C ASP A 115 2.30 -8.52 24.42
N THR A 116 2.81 -9.34 23.49
CA THR A 116 2.89 -10.81 23.62
C THR A 116 4.20 -11.31 24.22
N GLY A 117 5.21 -10.45 24.40
CA GLY A 117 6.54 -10.82 24.89
C GLY A 117 7.43 -11.55 23.87
N TRP A 118 6.99 -11.68 22.61
CA TRP A 118 7.73 -12.34 21.51
C TRP A 118 8.88 -11.48 20.91
N SER A 119 9.53 -10.65 21.74
CA SER A 119 10.36 -9.50 21.32
C SER A 119 11.63 -9.79 20.52
N ARG A 120 11.97 -11.06 20.29
CA ARG A 120 13.23 -11.46 19.62
C ARG A 120 13.06 -12.11 18.24
N PHE A 121 11.84 -12.40 17.79
CA PHE A 121 11.63 -13.07 16.51
C PHE A 121 11.57 -12.07 15.34
N ARG A 122 12.69 -11.86 14.65
CA ARG A 122 12.82 -10.91 13.51
C ARG A 122 12.66 -11.57 12.13
N TRP A 123 12.49 -12.89 12.07
CA TRP A 123 12.41 -13.63 10.81
C TRP A 123 11.11 -13.43 10.03
N HIS A 124 10.10 -12.78 10.63
CA HIS A 124 8.91 -12.35 9.91
C HIS A 124 9.20 -11.24 8.89
N MET A 125 10.25 -10.43 9.10
CA MET A 125 10.61 -9.29 8.22
C MET A 125 10.86 -9.70 6.76
N PRO A 126 11.77 -10.67 6.47
CA PRO A 126 12.00 -11.09 5.08
C PRO A 126 10.78 -11.76 4.46
N VAL A 127 9.94 -12.45 5.25
CA VAL A 127 8.70 -13.05 4.74
C VAL A 127 7.71 -11.97 4.30
N LEU A 128 7.49 -10.94 5.13
CA LEU A 128 6.63 -9.81 4.76
C LEU A 128 7.18 -9.06 3.55
N ALA A 129 8.49 -8.83 3.49
CA ALA A 129 9.12 -8.18 2.34
C ALA A 129 8.95 -8.99 1.04
N LEU A 130 9.13 -10.32 1.09
CA LEU A 130 8.89 -11.20 -0.05
C LEU A 130 7.43 -11.20 -0.50
N MET A 131 6.48 -11.16 0.44
CA MET A 131 5.05 -11.09 0.10
C MET A 131 4.70 -9.76 -0.57
N VAL A 132 5.19 -8.65 -0.01
CA VAL A 132 4.89 -7.29 -0.52
C VAL A 132 5.57 -7.02 -1.86
N PHE A 133 6.84 -7.42 -2.01
CA PHE A 133 7.64 -7.18 -3.22
C PHE A 133 7.75 -8.41 -4.13
N SER A 134 6.77 -9.30 -4.07
CA SER A 134 6.77 -10.53 -4.87
C SER A 134 6.85 -10.20 -6.35
N LEU A 135 7.72 -10.91 -7.08
CA LEU A 135 7.79 -10.83 -8.54
C LEU A 135 6.74 -11.69 -9.23
N GLY A 136 6.00 -12.51 -8.48
CA GLY A 136 4.86 -13.27 -9.01
C GLY A 136 3.75 -12.38 -9.57
N GLN A 137 3.72 -11.12 -9.12
CA GLN A 137 2.85 -10.05 -9.66
C GLN A 137 3.62 -9.11 -10.62
N GLY A 138 4.56 -9.65 -11.40
CA GLY A 138 5.47 -8.91 -12.28
C GLY A 138 4.77 -7.87 -13.16
N GLU A 139 3.68 -8.27 -13.82
CA GLU A 139 2.88 -7.36 -14.68
C GLU A 139 2.35 -6.16 -13.91
N ASN A 140 2.01 -6.33 -12.62
CA ASN A 140 1.48 -5.24 -11.82
C ASN A 140 2.53 -4.19 -11.47
N TRP A 141 3.81 -4.56 -11.45
CA TRP A 141 4.88 -3.62 -11.14
C TRP A 141 5.19 -2.67 -12.30
N PHE A 142 4.92 -3.09 -13.55
CA PHE A 142 5.18 -2.28 -14.75
C PHE A 142 3.99 -1.43 -15.19
N CYS A 143 2.83 -1.60 -14.57
CA CYS A 143 1.62 -0.88 -14.95
C CYS A 143 1.24 0.14 -13.88
N GLY A 144 1.31 1.44 -14.23
CA GLY A 144 1.00 2.53 -13.31
C GLY A 144 -0.42 2.48 -12.75
N TRP A 145 -1.36 1.94 -13.52
CA TRP A 145 -2.74 1.68 -13.09
C TRP A 145 -2.84 0.89 -11.78
N GLN A 146 -1.87 0.00 -11.53
CA GLN A 146 -1.92 -0.95 -10.43
C GLN A 146 -1.59 -0.34 -9.07
N LEU A 147 -1.28 0.96 -9.01
CA LEU A 147 -1.08 1.70 -7.75
C LEU A 147 -2.30 1.63 -6.83
N GLN A 148 -3.49 1.37 -7.38
CA GLN A 148 -4.72 1.13 -6.62
C GLN A 148 -4.61 0.00 -5.58
N PHE A 149 -3.84 -1.05 -5.88
CA PHE A 149 -3.69 -2.20 -4.99
C PHE A 149 -2.90 -1.85 -3.72
N PRO A 150 -1.63 -1.39 -3.79
CA PRO A 150 -0.89 -1.03 -2.59
C PRO A 150 -1.50 0.18 -1.86
N LEU A 151 -2.16 1.11 -2.56
CA LEU A 151 -2.90 2.20 -1.91
C LEU A 151 -4.00 1.67 -0.98
N THR A 152 -4.80 0.72 -1.49
CA THR A 152 -5.88 0.10 -0.71
C THR A 152 -5.33 -0.68 0.47
N VAL A 153 -4.32 -1.53 0.24
CA VAL A 153 -3.71 -2.35 1.30
C VAL A 153 -3.07 -1.48 2.38
N LEU A 154 -2.31 -0.45 1.99
CA LEU A 154 -1.71 0.50 2.93
C LEU A 154 -2.78 1.17 3.79
N SER A 155 -3.85 1.64 3.16
CA SER A 155 -4.95 2.32 3.85
C SER A 155 -5.62 1.40 4.88
N VAL A 156 -5.89 0.15 4.51
CA VAL A 156 -6.47 -0.86 5.39
C VAL A 156 -5.54 -1.15 6.58
N VAL A 157 -4.25 -1.44 6.31
CA VAL A 157 -3.28 -1.78 7.36
C VAL A 157 -3.10 -0.62 8.34
N LEU A 158 -2.95 0.61 7.85
CA LEU A 158 -2.85 1.79 8.70
C LEU A 158 -4.14 2.03 9.50
N GLY A 159 -5.30 1.86 8.86
CA GLY A 159 -6.60 2.01 9.53
C GLY A 159 -6.77 1.03 10.69
N PHE A 160 -6.41 -0.24 10.50
CA PHE A 160 -6.45 -1.23 11.57
C PHE A 160 -5.39 -1.00 12.64
N THR A 161 -4.21 -0.52 12.25
CA THR A 161 -3.15 -0.12 13.20
C THR A 161 -3.62 1.00 14.12
N LEU A 162 -4.37 1.98 13.61
CA LEU A 162 -4.96 3.06 14.40
C LEU A 162 -6.04 2.55 15.37
N LEU A 163 -6.89 1.62 14.92
CA LEU A 163 -7.97 1.03 15.74
C LEU A 163 -7.48 0.02 16.77
N SER A 164 -6.31 -0.59 16.54
CA SER A 164 -5.72 -1.58 17.44
C SER A 164 -5.04 -0.96 18.67
N ARG A 165 -5.28 0.32 18.96
CA ARG A 165 -4.72 0.99 20.15
C ARG A 165 -5.69 0.92 21.33
N PRO A 166 -5.20 0.59 22.54
CA PRO A 166 -6.06 0.47 23.71
C PRO A 166 -6.57 1.82 24.22
N GLU A 167 -5.84 2.90 23.95
CA GLU A 167 -6.20 4.26 24.36
C GLU A 167 -7.17 4.89 23.36
N TRP A 168 -8.27 5.43 23.89
CA TRP A 168 -9.18 6.20 23.07
C TRP A 168 -8.55 7.49 22.53
N SER A 169 -8.82 7.81 21.27
CA SER A 169 -8.45 9.09 20.67
C SER A 169 -9.31 9.38 19.46
N LEU A 170 -10.11 10.46 19.52
CA LEU A 170 -10.96 10.91 18.42
C LEU A 170 -10.19 11.02 17.08
N TRP A 171 -8.97 11.57 17.10
CA TRP A 171 -8.15 11.73 15.90
C TRP A 171 -7.72 10.40 15.28
N ARG A 172 -7.46 9.37 16.09
CA ARG A 172 -7.16 8.02 15.58
C ARG A 172 -8.39 7.41 14.89
N TYR A 173 -9.57 7.61 15.46
CA TYR A 173 -10.84 7.16 14.87
C TYR A 173 -11.16 7.89 13.56
N LEU A 174 -11.05 9.22 13.54
CA LEU A 174 -11.23 10.01 12.33
C LEU A 174 -10.22 9.61 11.25
N GLY A 175 -8.96 9.35 11.63
CA GLY A 175 -7.94 8.82 10.73
C GLY A 175 -8.29 7.45 10.16
N ALA A 176 -8.78 6.52 10.99
CA ALA A 176 -9.21 5.20 10.55
C ALA A 176 -10.41 5.28 9.59
N ILE A 177 -11.41 6.12 9.90
CA ILE A 177 -12.56 6.38 9.02
C ILE A 177 -12.09 6.97 7.67
N ALA A 178 -11.18 7.94 7.70
CA ALA A 178 -10.62 8.54 6.48
C ALA A 178 -9.91 7.49 5.61
N LEU A 179 -9.09 6.63 6.22
CA LEU A 179 -8.40 5.53 5.52
C LEU A 179 -9.38 4.48 4.98
N GLY A 180 -10.47 4.21 5.69
CA GLY A 180 -11.58 3.38 5.18
C GLY A 180 -12.25 3.98 3.95
N GLY A 181 -12.43 5.30 3.94
CA GLY A 181 -12.86 6.06 2.76
C GLY A 181 -11.88 5.92 1.59
N VAL A 182 -10.58 6.10 1.85
CA VAL A 182 -9.55 5.91 0.82
C VAL A 182 -9.60 4.50 0.24
N ALA A 183 -9.64 3.46 1.07
CA ALA A 183 -9.75 2.08 0.62
C ALA A 183 -11.01 1.85 -0.24
N THR A 184 -12.18 2.30 0.25
CA THR A 184 -13.49 2.16 -0.43
C THR A 184 -13.49 2.74 -1.84
N TYR A 185 -12.81 3.88 -2.03
CA TYR A 185 -12.73 4.58 -3.30
C TYR A 185 -11.41 4.35 -4.04
N SER A 186 -10.66 3.32 -3.66
CA SER A 186 -9.44 2.90 -4.36
C SER A 186 -9.61 1.58 -5.10
N LEU A 187 -10.37 0.63 -4.55
CA LEU A 187 -10.52 -0.70 -5.16
C LEU A 187 -11.86 -1.34 -4.76
N GLY A 188 -12.41 -2.21 -5.61
CA GLY A 188 -13.71 -2.85 -5.39
C GLY A 188 -13.84 -3.67 -4.10
N ASN A 189 -12.74 -4.18 -3.55
CA ASN A 189 -12.72 -4.88 -2.25
C ASN A 189 -12.51 -3.95 -1.04
N GLY A 190 -12.22 -2.67 -1.26
CA GLY A 190 -12.05 -1.67 -0.23
C GLY A 190 -13.21 -1.53 0.77
N PRO A 191 -14.49 -1.65 0.34
CA PRO A 191 -15.62 -1.64 1.27
C PRO A 191 -15.59 -2.73 2.34
N LEU A 192 -14.85 -3.83 2.15
CA LEU A 192 -14.65 -4.85 3.18
C LEU A 192 -13.93 -4.31 4.42
N TYR A 193 -13.26 -3.15 4.32
CA TYR A 193 -12.69 -2.46 5.47
C TYR A 193 -13.71 -2.20 6.58
N TRP A 194 -14.93 -1.79 6.24
CA TRP A 194 -15.93 -1.36 7.23
C TRP A 194 -16.40 -2.47 8.18
N PRO A 195 -16.91 -3.63 7.70
CA PRO A 195 -17.33 -4.69 8.62
C PRO A 195 -16.16 -5.21 9.46
N LEU A 196 -14.95 -5.26 8.91
CA LEU A 196 -13.76 -5.68 9.65
C LEU A 196 -13.31 -4.65 10.70
N ALA A 197 -13.36 -3.35 10.37
CA ALA A 197 -13.05 -2.27 11.29
C ALA A 197 -14.05 -2.21 12.46
N ILE A 198 -15.35 -2.41 12.18
CA ILE A 198 -16.40 -2.47 13.19
C ILE A 198 -16.18 -3.68 14.11
N ALA A 199 -15.91 -4.86 13.54
CA ALA A 199 -15.62 -6.06 14.32
C ALA A 199 -14.39 -5.87 15.22
N LEU A 200 -13.33 -5.26 14.69
CA LEU A 200 -12.12 -4.95 15.46
C LEU A 200 -12.42 -3.97 16.60
N ALA A 201 -13.16 -2.90 16.34
CA ALA A 201 -13.55 -1.92 17.35
C ALA A 201 -14.44 -2.51 18.44
N ALA A 202 -15.29 -3.50 18.11
CA ALA A 202 -16.16 -4.18 19.07
C ALA A 202 -15.40 -5.14 20.01
N VAL A 203 -14.32 -5.76 19.53
CA VAL A 203 -13.51 -6.72 20.31
C VAL A 203 -12.48 -6.03 21.21
N MET A 204 -12.02 -4.84 20.84
CA MET A 204 -10.99 -4.12 21.59
C MET A 204 -11.58 -3.52 22.88
N PRO A 205 -11.14 -3.95 24.08
CA PRO A 205 -11.64 -3.41 25.34
C PRO A 205 -11.21 -1.95 25.47
N TRP A 206 -12.17 -1.05 25.31
CA TRP A 206 -11.95 0.38 25.48
C TRP A 206 -11.55 0.69 26.91
N ARG A 207 -10.37 1.32 27.07
CA ARG A 207 -9.99 1.95 28.32
C ARG A 207 -10.15 3.47 28.13
N PRO A 208 -11.04 4.13 28.91
CA PRO A 208 -11.24 5.57 28.84
C PRO A 208 -9.97 6.34 29.23
#